data_AF-A0A5W3ES45-F1
#
_entry.id   AF-A0A5W3ES45-F1
#
_cell.length_a   1.000
_cell.length_b   1.000
_cell.length_c   1.000
_cell.angle_alpha   90.00
_cell.angle_beta   90.00
_cell.angle_gamma   90.00
#
_symmetry.space_group_name_H-M   'P 1'
#
loop_
_entity.id
_entity.type
_entity.pdbx_description
1 polymer ?
#
loop_
_entity_poly.entity_id
_entity_poly.type
_entity_poly.pdbx_seq_one_letter_code
_entity_poly.pdbx_strand_id
1 'polypeptide(L)'
;MEDYDVLYKWGFEAACDVVAELVTETIARYNARCDEPMPKQVPPQIPPLPTIDREHCRIWTMEELYDEHVRMLKPNELITGALNWFLHRFWTELVDVAGDEDNCSQVIWYDRAMFHRSLKDRSLCNLYIVDPCEDIVKVAEGNSYSDLVMPVVEKPMGIFLQGDAWVLTDDISGYLLDPDDIHSDEPDTIEYFHFTEQAARFLHLLK
;
A
#
# COMPACT_ATOMS: atom_id res chain seq x y z
N MET A 1 -12.30 -32.48 -10.31
CA MET A 1 -11.97 -31.04 -10.26
C MET A 1 -11.50 -30.81 -8.85
N GLU A 2 -10.22 -31.12 -8.67
CA GLU A 2 -9.63 -31.72 -7.47
C GLU A 2 -8.95 -30.62 -6.65
N ASP A 3 -8.86 -30.78 -5.33
CA ASP A 3 -8.48 -29.77 -4.33
C ASP A 3 -7.28 -28.86 -4.69
N TYR A 4 -6.41 -29.28 -5.60
CA TYR A 4 -5.35 -28.49 -6.21
C TYR A 4 -5.84 -27.22 -6.93
N ASP A 5 -6.94 -27.28 -7.69
CA ASP A 5 -7.49 -26.11 -8.40
C ASP A 5 -8.01 -25.06 -7.41
N VAL A 6 -8.55 -25.51 -6.27
CA VAL A 6 -9.05 -24.67 -5.18
C VAL A 6 -7.89 -24.03 -4.43
N LEU A 7 -6.85 -24.81 -4.08
CA LEU A 7 -5.62 -24.32 -3.45
C LEU A 7 -4.89 -23.32 -4.34
N TYR A 8 -4.81 -23.58 -5.65
CA TYR A 8 -4.22 -22.66 -6.61
C TYR A 8 -4.99 -21.33 -6.65
N LYS A 9 -6.33 -21.39 -6.68
CA LYS A 9 -7.17 -20.20 -6.65
C LYS A 9 -6.99 -19.37 -5.38
N TRP A 10 -7.03 -20.01 -4.21
CA TRP A 10 -6.84 -19.31 -2.93
C TRP A 10 -5.42 -18.75 -2.77
N GLY A 11 -4.40 -19.50 -3.19
CA GLY A 11 -3.02 -19.03 -3.20
C GLY A 11 -2.83 -17.82 -4.13
N PHE A 12 -3.48 -17.82 -5.29
CA PHE A 12 -3.47 -16.69 -6.22
C PHE A 12 -4.18 -15.46 -5.62
N GLU A 13 -5.37 -15.64 -5.04
CA GLU A 13 -6.12 -14.55 -4.39
C GLU A 13 -5.31 -13.91 -3.24
N ALA A 14 -4.69 -14.73 -2.38
CA ALA A 14 -3.83 -14.24 -1.30
C ALA A 14 -2.60 -13.50 -1.84
N ALA A 15 -1.98 -13.99 -2.91
CA ALA A 15 -0.85 -13.29 -3.54
C ALA A 15 -1.26 -11.93 -4.13
N CYS A 16 -2.44 -11.86 -4.77
CA CYS A 16 -2.99 -10.60 -5.27
C CYS A 16 -3.21 -9.59 -4.14
N ASP A 17 -3.74 -10.03 -3.00
CA ASP A 17 -3.99 -9.14 -1.85
C ASP A 17 -2.66 -8.60 -1.28
N VAL A 18 -1.62 -9.42 -1.16
CA VAL A 18 -0.28 -8.98 -0.72
C VAL A 18 0.35 -7.97 -1.69
N VAL A 19 0.21 -8.20 -3.00
CA VAL A 19 0.71 -7.26 -4.02
C VAL A 19 -0.09 -5.96 -3.99
N ALA A 20 -1.41 -6.03 -3.80
CA ALA A 20 -2.26 -4.86 -3.68
C ALA A 20 -1.82 -3.99 -2.51
N GLU A 21 -1.65 -4.58 -1.33
CA GLU A 21 -1.17 -3.88 -0.12
C GLU A 21 0.18 -3.19 -0.38
N LEU A 22 1.12 -3.90 -1.00
CA LEU A 22 2.44 -3.36 -1.35
C LEU A 22 2.38 -2.15 -2.27
N VAL A 23 1.55 -2.21 -3.31
CA VAL A 23 1.37 -1.09 -4.24
C VAL A 23 0.65 0.07 -3.55
N THR A 24 -0.39 -0.22 -2.76
CA THR A 24 -1.11 0.84 -2.02
C THR A 24 -0.20 1.56 -1.03
N GLU A 25 0.64 0.82 -0.31
CA GLU A 25 1.65 1.36 0.61
C GLU A 25 2.69 2.22 -0.14
N THR A 26 3.12 1.79 -1.33
CA THR A 26 4.08 2.57 -2.13
C THR A 26 3.48 3.90 -2.59
N ILE A 27 2.21 3.90 -3.01
CA ILE A 27 1.50 5.13 -3.38
C ILE A 27 1.31 6.03 -2.15
N ALA A 28 0.93 5.46 -1.01
CA ALA A 28 0.73 6.21 0.23
C ALA A 28 2.03 6.90 0.68
N ARG A 29 3.18 6.19 0.63
CA ARG A 29 4.51 6.78 0.89
C ARG A 29 4.84 7.93 -0.04
N TYR A 30 4.60 7.75 -1.34
CA TYR A 30 4.86 8.80 -2.33
C TYR A 30 4.04 10.06 -2.03
N ASN A 31 2.73 9.89 -1.78
CA ASN A 31 1.85 11.01 -1.43
C ASN A 31 2.26 11.68 -0.11
N ALA A 32 2.66 10.88 0.88
CA ALA A 32 3.10 11.36 2.19
C ALA A 32 4.54 11.89 2.23
N ARG A 33 5.22 12.01 1.08
CA ARG A 33 6.61 12.50 0.98
C ARG A 33 7.60 11.72 1.87
N CYS A 34 7.36 10.42 1.98
CA CYS A 34 8.25 9.50 2.66
C CYS A 34 9.28 8.92 1.68
N ASP A 35 10.42 8.47 2.20
CA ASP A 35 11.42 7.77 1.42
C ASP A 35 10.85 6.54 0.66
N GLU A 36 11.51 6.22 -0.46
CA GLU A 36 11.25 5.01 -1.26
C GLU A 36 11.02 3.79 -0.35
N PRO A 37 9.99 2.95 -0.64
CA PRO A 37 9.71 1.76 0.16
C PRO A 37 10.97 0.92 0.38
N MET A 38 11.34 0.73 1.65
CA MET A 38 12.49 -0.10 2.00
C MET A 38 12.30 -1.51 1.44
N PRO A 39 13.37 -2.14 0.90
CA PRO A 39 13.33 -3.52 0.46
C PRO A 39 12.76 -4.41 1.57
N LYS A 40 11.76 -5.24 1.25
CA LYS A 40 11.25 -6.22 2.22
C LYS A 40 12.43 -7.12 2.62
N GLN A 41 12.86 -7.01 3.88
CA GLN A 41 13.88 -7.90 4.41
C GLN A 41 13.24 -9.27 4.61
N VAL A 42 13.78 -10.28 3.93
CA VAL A 42 13.50 -11.67 4.31
C VAL A 42 14.35 -11.93 5.55
N PRO A 43 13.77 -12.14 6.75
CA PRO A 43 14.56 -12.63 7.85
C PRO A 43 15.22 -13.93 7.38
N PRO A 44 16.54 -14.12 7.58
CA PRO A 44 17.19 -15.37 7.22
C PRO A 44 16.51 -16.48 8.00
N GLN A 45 15.63 -17.24 7.33
CA GLN A 45 15.01 -18.41 7.94
C GLN A 45 16.09 -19.48 7.98
N ILE A 46 17.04 -19.42 8.90
CA ILE A 46 17.86 -20.59 9.20
C ILE A 46 16.95 -21.45 10.07
N PRO A 47 16.34 -22.54 9.57
CA PRO A 47 15.72 -23.47 10.50
C PRO A 47 16.85 -23.97 11.41
N PRO A 48 16.66 -24.03 12.74
CA PRO A 48 17.60 -24.75 13.57
C PRO A 48 17.72 -26.16 12.98
N LEU A 49 18.94 -26.56 12.61
CA LEU A 49 19.18 -27.91 12.12
C LEU A 49 18.67 -28.88 13.18
N PRO A 50 17.73 -29.78 12.87
CA PRO A 50 17.34 -30.79 13.83
C PRO A 50 18.60 -31.58 14.21
N THR A 51 18.78 -31.84 15.50
CA THR A 51 19.86 -32.69 15.97
C THR A 51 19.50 -34.12 15.58
N ILE A 52 19.96 -34.55 14.41
CA ILE A 52 19.64 -35.87 13.88
C ILE A 52 20.44 -36.91 14.67
N ASP A 53 19.76 -37.62 15.56
CA ASP A 53 20.32 -38.82 16.18
C ASP A 53 20.41 -39.93 15.13
N ARG A 54 21.63 -40.42 14.87
CA ARG A 54 21.92 -41.34 13.76
C ARG A 54 21.17 -42.67 13.86
N GLU A 55 20.65 -43.01 15.04
CA GLU A 55 19.87 -44.22 15.27
C GLU A 55 18.41 -44.13 14.75
N HIS A 56 17.88 -42.93 14.52
CA HIS A 56 16.47 -42.70 14.11
C HIS A 56 16.27 -42.46 12.60
N CYS A 57 17.33 -42.44 11.78
CA CYS A 57 17.29 -42.16 10.33
C CYS A 57 16.56 -43.21 9.45
N ARG A 58 15.79 -44.15 10.02
CA ARG A 58 15.12 -45.22 9.24
C ARG A 58 13.63 -45.05 9.03
N ILE A 59 12.96 -44.08 9.68
CA ILE A 59 11.50 -44.05 9.73
C ILE A 59 11.02 -42.60 9.69
N TRP A 60 11.18 -41.91 8.57
CA TRP A 60 10.36 -40.73 8.33
C TRP A 60 9.15 -41.17 7.52
N THR A 61 7.97 -40.91 8.05
CA THR A 61 6.71 -41.10 7.33
C THR A 61 6.57 -40.05 6.24
N MET A 62 5.73 -40.31 5.24
CA MET A 62 5.58 -39.40 4.11
C MET A 62 4.97 -38.04 4.52
N GLU A 63 4.19 -38.00 5.60
CA GLU A 63 3.70 -36.76 6.21
C GLU A 63 4.82 -35.94 6.85
N GLU A 64 5.76 -36.57 7.56
CA GLU A 64 6.89 -35.87 8.18
C GLU A 64 7.85 -35.29 7.14
N LEU A 65 8.08 -36.03 6.04
CA LEU A 65 8.83 -35.53 4.89
C LEU A 65 8.12 -34.36 4.18
N TYR A 66 6.78 -34.41 4.09
CA TYR A 66 5.99 -33.35 3.48
C TYR A 66 5.96 -32.09 4.36
N ASP A 67 5.76 -32.24 5.67
CA ASP A 67 5.76 -31.13 6.63
C ASP A 67 7.15 -30.46 6.72
N GLU A 68 8.22 -31.24 6.59
CA GLU A 68 9.60 -30.73 6.51
C GLU A 68 9.87 -30.04 5.15
N HIS A 69 9.39 -30.60 4.04
CA HIS A 69 9.47 -29.96 2.71
C HIS A 69 8.70 -28.63 2.66
N VAL A 70 7.50 -28.57 3.26
CA VAL A 70 6.70 -27.34 3.40
C VAL A 70 7.40 -26.31 4.29
N ARG A 71 8.11 -26.74 5.35
CA ARG A 71 8.97 -25.84 6.15
C ARG A 71 10.22 -25.36 5.40
N MET A 72 10.74 -26.14 4.44
CA MET A 72 11.85 -25.74 3.59
C MET A 72 11.44 -24.86 2.40
N LEU A 73 10.16 -24.80 2.05
CA LEU A 73 9.59 -23.88 1.07
C LEU A 73 9.56 -22.44 1.64
N LYS A 74 10.74 -21.84 1.73
CA LYS A 74 10.91 -20.42 2.05
C LYS A 74 10.33 -19.55 0.93
N PRO A 75 9.86 -18.33 1.22
CA PRO A 75 9.73 -17.30 0.19
C PRO A 75 11.08 -17.17 -0.51
N ASN A 76 11.12 -17.51 -1.78
CA ASN A 76 12.37 -17.56 -2.54
C ASN A 76 13.00 -16.16 -2.54
N GLU A 77 14.30 -16.04 -2.26
CA GLU A 77 15.05 -14.78 -2.40
C GLU A 77 14.78 -14.15 -3.79
N LEU A 78 14.52 -14.99 -4.79
CA LEU A 78 14.04 -14.59 -6.12
C LEU A 78 12.70 -13.85 -6.11
N ILE A 79 11.69 -14.32 -5.36
CA ILE A 79 10.37 -13.67 -5.28
C ILE A 79 10.52 -12.33 -4.57
N THR A 80 11.29 -12.30 -3.47
CA THR A 80 11.51 -11.04 -2.74
C THR A 80 12.34 -10.05 -3.55
N GLY A 81 13.38 -10.52 -4.24
CA GLY A 81 14.16 -9.70 -5.16
C GLY A 81 13.33 -9.17 -6.32
N ALA A 82 12.46 -9.99 -6.90
CA ALA A 82 11.53 -9.57 -7.95
C ALA A 82 10.49 -8.55 -7.44
N LEU A 83 9.95 -8.74 -6.24
CA LEU A 83 9.04 -7.79 -5.60
C LEU A 83 9.73 -6.46 -5.33
N ASN A 84 10.92 -6.47 -4.73
CA ASN A 84 11.68 -5.24 -4.45
C ASN A 84 12.05 -4.52 -5.74
N TRP A 85 12.48 -5.24 -6.78
CA TRP A 85 12.75 -4.65 -8.09
C TRP A 85 11.49 -4.04 -8.72
N PHE A 86 10.35 -4.74 -8.62
CA PHE A 86 9.08 -4.23 -9.13
C PHE A 86 8.64 -2.96 -8.39
N LEU A 87 8.73 -2.93 -7.05
CA LEU A 87 8.36 -1.76 -6.25
C LEU A 87 9.27 -0.58 -6.52
N HIS A 88 10.58 -0.79 -6.60
CA HIS A 88 11.52 0.26 -7.00
C HIS A 88 11.19 0.77 -8.41
N ARG A 89 10.92 -0.12 -9.37
CA ARG A 89 10.57 0.31 -10.73
C ARG A 89 9.27 1.10 -10.73
N PHE A 90 8.27 0.64 -9.98
CA PHE A 90 6.99 1.33 -9.83
C PHE A 90 7.18 2.72 -9.22
N TRP A 91 7.96 2.84 -8.14
CA TRP A 91 8.32 4.13 -7.54
C TRP A 91 8.98 5.08 -8.55
N THR A 92 9.99 4.59 -9.29
CA THR A 92 10.67 5.42 -10.31
C THR A 92 9.69 5.92 -11.36
N GLU A 93 8.78 5.08 -11.84
CA GLU A 93 7.76 5.49 -12.82
C GLU A 93 6.77 6.49 -12.22
N LEU A 94 6.41 6.36 -10.93
CA LEU A 94 5.59 7.35 -10.25
C LEU A 94 6.28 8.71 -10.20
N VAL A 95 7.56 8.75 -9.82
CA VAL A 95 8.37 9.98 -9.79
C VAL A 95 8.52 10.58 -11.19
N ASP A 96 8.75 9.75 -12.21
CA ASP A 96 8.88 10.21 -13.60
C ASP A 96 7.58 10.81 -14.15
N VAL A 97 6.42 10.28 -13.72
CA VAL A 97 5.10 10.66 -14.25
C VAL A 97 4.44 11.79 -13.46
N ALA A 98 4.48 11.72 -12.12
CA ALA A 98 3.85 12.68 -11.22
C ALA A 98 4.81 13.80 -10.75
N GLY A 99 6.09 13.72 -11.12
CA GLY A 99 7.12 14.70 -10.77
C GLY A 99 7.91 14.32 -9.52
N ASP A 100 9.05 15.00 -9.33
CA ASP A 100 9.88 14.83 -8.14
C ASP A 100 9.32 15.59 -6.93
N GLU A 101 9.84 15.24 -5.75
CA GLU A 101 9.53 15.88 -4.46
C GLU A 101 9.78 17.40 -4.47
N ASP A 102 10.64 17.89 -5.37
CA ASP A 102 11.10 19.28 -5.39
C ASP A 102 10.24 20.21 -6.26
N ASN A 103 9.51 19.71 -7.27
CA ASN A 103 8.92 20.57 -8.30
C ASN A 103 7.40 20.49 -8.51
N CYS A 104 6.69 19.46 -8.05
CA CYS A 104 5.23 19.39 -8.25
C CYS A 104 4.52 18.68 -7.10
N SER A 105 3.56 19.37 -6.49
CA SER A 105 2.71 18.89 -5.41
C SER A 105 1.66 17.86 -5.86
N GLN A 106 1.90 17.09 -6.92
CA GLN A 106 0.90 16.18 -7.45
C GLN A 106 0.60 15.03 -6.49
N VAL A 107 -0.68 14.69 -6.36
CA VAL A 107 -1.16 13.61 -5.49
C VAL A 107 -1.71 12.49 -6.36
N ILE A 108 -1.31 11.25 -6.09
CA ILE A 108 -1.86 10.09 -6.78
C ILE A 108 -3.12 9.64 -6.05
N TRP A 109 -4.26 9.78 -6.71
CA TRP A 109 -5.55 9.34 -6.23
C TRP A 109 -6.06 8.12 -7.00
N TYR A 110 -6.72 7.21 -6.31
CA TYR A 110 -7.36 6.05 -6.89
C TYR A 110 -8.46 5.53 -5.95
N ASP A 111 -9.46 4.87 -6.51
CA ASP A 111 -10.42 4.12 -5.70
C ASP A 111 -9.79 2.78 -5.31
N ARG A 112 -9.47 2.62 -4.01
CA ARG A 112 -8.84 1.42 -3.47
C ARG A 112 -9.68 0.17 -3.70
N ALA A 113 -11.00 0.25 -3.56
CA ALA A 113 -11.88 -0.89 -3.79
C ALA A 113 -11.91 -1.28 -5.28
N MET A 114 -11.92 -0.32 -6.20
CA MET A 114 -11.80 -0.60 -7.63
C MET A 114 -10.42 -1.14 -8.00
N PHE A 115 -9.35 -0.67 -7.36
CA PHE A 115 -7.99 -1.16 -7.57
C PHE A 115 -7.86 -2.63 -7.16
N HIS A 116 -8.27 -2.99 -5.94
CA HIS A 116 -8.26 -4.38 -5.48
C HIS A 116 -9.12 -5.29 -6.36
N ARG A 117 -10.30 -4.81 -6.80
CA ARG A 117 -11.14 -5.57 -7.73
C ARG A 117 -10.45 -5.78 -9.08
N SER A 118 -9.83 -4.72 -9.61
CA SER A 118 -9.15 -4.78 -10.91
C SER A 118 -7.96 -5.74 -10.91
N LEU A 119 -7.23 -5.84 -9.80
CA LEU A 119 -6.18 -6.84 -9.65
C LEU A 119 -6.72 -8.28 -9.70
N LYS A 120 -7.86 -8.53 -9.06
CA LYS A 120 -8.52 -9.86 -9.05
C LYS A 120 -9.09 -10.21 -10.42
N ASP A 121 -9.72 -9.25 -11.08
CA ASP A 121 -10.35 -9.42 -12.40
C ASP A 121 -9.37 -9.27 -13.57
N ARG A 122 -8.10 -8.90 -13.29
CA ARG A 122 -7.05 -8.58 -14.27
C ARG A 122 -7.48 -7.49 -15.26
N SER A 123 -8.27 -6.54 -14.79
CA SER A 123 -8.67 -5.37 -15.56
C SER A 123 -7.73 -4.21 -15.32
N LEU A 124 -7.78 -3.23 -16.22
CA LEU A 124 -7.08 -1.97 -16.03
C LEU A 124 -7.72 -1.20 -14.86
N CYS A 125 -6.88 -0.67 -13.98
CA CYS A 125 -7.27 0.32 -12.98
C CYS A 125 -6.59 1.63 -13.34
N ASN A 126 -7.34 2.72 -13.36
CA ASN A 126 -6.78 4.04 -13.59
C ASN A 126 -6.27 4.60 -12.25
N LEU A 127 -5.03 5.10 -12.26
CA LEU A 127 -4.50 5.97 -11.24
C LEU A 127 -4.61 7.40 -11.75
N TYR A 128 -5.02 8.31 -10.89
CA TYR A 128 -5.29 9.69 -11.23
C TYR A 128 -4.25 10.59 -10.59
N ILE A 129 -3.66 11.46 -11.39
CA ILE A 129 -2.76 12.50 -10.91
C ILE A 129 -3.62 13.72 -10.64
N VAL A 130 -3.62 14.16 -9.39
CA VAL A 130 -4.42 15.27 -8.89
C VAL A 130 -3.49 16.45 -8.70
N ASP A 131 -3.80 17.58 -9.33
CA ASP A 131 -3.10 18.84 -9.10
C ASP A 131 -3.76 19.59 -7.92
N PRO A 132 -3.05 19.82 -6.80
CA PRO A 132 -3.61 20.56 -5.67
C PRO A 132 -4.12 21.96 -5.98
N CYS A 133 -3.62 22.58 -7.05
CA CYS A 133 -3.97 23.94 -7.43
C CYS A 133 -5.26 24.01 -8.26
N GLU A 134 -5.60 22.94 -8.99
CA GLU A 134 -6.72 22.93 -9.94
C GLU A 134 -7.83 21.94 -9.55
N ASP A 135 -7.47 20.76 -9.03
CA ASP A 135 -8.39 19.63 -8.90
C ASP A 135 -9.05 19.51 -7.53
N ILE A 136 -8.49 20.14 -6.49
CA ILE A 136 -9.01 20.08 -5.12
C ILE A 136 -9.18 21.46 -4.48
N VAL A 137 -10.08 21.53 -3.52
CA VAL A 137 -10.41 22.75 -2.76
C VAL A 137 -10.43 22.45 -1.28
N LYS A 138 -9.83 23.35 -0.49
CA LYS A 138 -9.85 23.27 0.97
C LYS A 138 -11.28 23.39 1.48
N VAL A 139 -11.69 22.44 2.31
CA VAL A 139 -13.03 22.36 2.93
C VAL A 139 -12.97 22.76 4.39
N ALA A 140 -11.99 22.26 5.12
CA ALA A 140 -11.86 22.47 6.56
C ALA A 140 -10.39 22.42 7.01
N GLU A 141 -10.16 22.87 8.24
CA GLU A 141 -8.87 22.83 8.94
C GLU A 141 -9.15 22.54 10.42
N GLY A 142 -8.30 21.74 11.07
CA GLY A 142 -8.44 21.37 12.46
C GLY A 142 -7.08 21.05 13.08
N ASN A 143 -7.03 20.98 14.41
CA ASN A 143 -5.80 20.58 15.13
C ASN A 143 -5.73 19.06 15.34
N SER A 144 -6.81 18.35 15.03
CA SER A 144 -6.90 16.91 15.14
C SER A 144 -7.87 16.34 14.12
N TYR A 145 -7.75 15.06 13.80
CA TYR A 145 -8.72 14.37 12.94
C TYR A 145 -10.16 14.49 13.46
N SER A 146 -10.35 14.54 14.79
CA SER A 146 -11.66 14.68 15.43
C SER A 146 -12.40 15.95 15.00
N ASP A 147 -11.67 17.02 14.71
CA ASP A 147 -12.24 18.30 14.25
C ASP A 147 -12.76 18.21 12.80
N LEU A 148 -12.22 17.26 12.02
CA LEU A 148 -12.49 17.10 10.59
C LEU A 148 -13.53 16.02 10.27
N VAL A 149 -14.01 15.27 11.27
CA VAL A 149 -14.97 14.17 11.07
C VAL A 149 -16.23 14.62 10.34
N MET A 150 -16.81 15.76 10.72
CA MET A 150 -18.03 16.28 10.09
C MET A 150 -17.81 16.65 8.61
N PRO A 151 -16.79 17.45 8.25
CA PRO A 151 -16.40 17.68 6.85
C PRO A 151 -16.23 16.40 6.02
N VAL A 152 -15.57 15.39 6.59
CA VAL A 152 -15.31 14.11 5.91
C VAL A 152 -16.61 13.34 5.66
N VAL A 153 -17.55 13.37 6.59
CA VAL A 153 -18.87 12.73 6.44
C VAL A 153 -19.70 13.43 5.38
N GLU A 154 -19.65 14.77 5.31
CA GLU A 154 -20.39 15.56 4.33
C GLU A 154 -19.82 15.42 2.91
N LYS A 155 -18.49 15.28 2.79
CA LYS A 155 -17.78 15.18 1.52
C LYS A 155 -16.75 14.05 1.55
N PRO A 156 -17.18 12.77 1.45
CA PRO A 156 -16.28 11.63 1.56
C PRO A 156 -15.26 11.59 0.41
N MET A 157 -14.21 10.79 0.59
CA MET A 157 -13.14 10.55 -0.41
C MET A 157 -12.28 11.79 -0.74
N GLY A 158 -12.24 12.78 0.16
CA GLY A 158 -11.26 13.86 0.11
C GLY A 158 -9.83 13.42 0.46
N ILE A 159 -8.95 14.40 0.60
CA ILE A 159 -7.51 14.21 0.86
C ILE A 159 -7.12 15.12 2.02
N PHE A 160 -6.29 14.62 2.93
CA PHE A 160 -5.73 15.40 4.03
C PHE A 160 -4.36 15.93 3.66
N LEU A 161 -4.01 17.11 4.21
CA LEU A 161 -2.67 17.65 4.19
C LEU A 161 -2.25 17.93 5.63
N GLN A 162 -1.07 17.44 6.01
CA GLN A 162 -0.43 17.69 7.30
C GLN A 162 1.08 17.87 7.04
N GLY A 163 1.64 19.03 7.41
CA GLY A 163 2.96 19.41 6.93
C GLY A 163 3.02 19.39 5.40
N ASP A 164 3.96 18.62 4.85
CA ASP A 164 4.10 18.39 3.40
C ASP A 164 3.45 17.07 2.92
N ALA A 165 2.88 16.28 3.85
CA ALA A 165 2.33 14.96 3.57
C ALA A 165 0.88 15.03 3.09
N TRP A 166 0.61 14.51 1.90
CA TRP A 166 -0.75 14.27 1.40
C TRP A 166 -1.21 12.87 1.79
N VAL A 167 -2.34 12.78 2.48
CA VAL A 167 -2.86 11.51 3.03
C VAL A 167 -4.26 11.25 2.49
N LEU A 168 -4.44 10.09 1.84
CA LEU A 168 -5.76 9.65 1.40
C LEU A 168 -6.60 9.18 2.59
N THR A 169 -7.93 9.23 2.47
CA THR A 169 -8.84 8.77 3.54
C THR A 169 -8.61 7.34 4.00
N ASP A 170 -8.15 6.47 3.11
CA ASP A 170 -7.87 5.07 3.43
C ASP A 170 -6.50 4.85 4.11
N ASP A 171 -5.63 5.86 4.11
CA ASP A 171 -4.24 5.76 4.56
C ASP A 171 -3.97 6.56 5.86
N ILE A 172 -5.02 7.15 6.45
CA ILE A 172 -4.98 7.93 7.68
C ILE A 172 -4.22 7.21 8.80
N SER A 173 -4.48 5.91 9.01
CA SER A 173 -3.89 5.15 10.11
C SER A 173 -2.38 4.95 10.02
N GLY A 174 -1.80 5.15 8.83
CA GLY A 174 -0.37 4.94 8.59
C GLY A 174 0.44 6.24 8.51
N TYR A 175 -0.18 7.33 8.05
CA TYR A 175 0.55 8.53 7.63
C TYR A 175 0.04 9.84 8.24
N LEU A 176 -1.15 9.85 8.85
CA LEU A 176 -1.60 11.01 9.60
C LEU A 176 -1.03 10.91 11.02
N LEU A 177 -0.13 11.83 11.36
CA LEU A 177 0.57 11.84 12.64
C LEU A 177 -0.30 12.49 13.72
N ASP A 178 -0.11 12.02 14.95
CA ASP A 178 -0.63 12.72 16.13
C ASP A 178 0.12 14.07 16.26
N PRO A 179 -0.55 15.18 16.61
CA PRO A 179 0.11 16.45 16.88
C PRO A 179 1.34 16.36 17.80
N ASP A 180 1.34 15.42 18.76
CA ASP A 180 2.47 15.22 19.68
C ASP A 180 3.71 14.58 19.02
N ASP A 181 3.55 13.95 17.84
CA ASP A 181 4.61 13.28 17.08
C ASP A 181 5.21 14.16 15.97
N ILE A 182 4.64 15.36 15.73
CA ILE A 182 5.08 16.30 14.70
C ILE A 182 6.34 17.05 15.17
N HIS A 183 7.32 17.20 14.28
CA HIS A 183 8.50 18.01 14.57
C HIS A 183 8.13 19.49 14.65
N SER A 184 8.68 20.20 15.64
CA SER A 184 8.23 21.56 16.06
C SER A 184 8.30 22.67 14.99
N ASP A 185 8.86 22.37 13.82
CA ASP A 185 8.99 23.25 12.66
C ASP A 185 7.91 23.05 11.59
N GLU A 186 7.12 21.98 11.66
CA GLU A 186 5.98 21.75 10.76
C GLU A 186 4.66 22.30 11.35
N PRO A 187 3.70 22.72 10.51
CA PRO A 187 2.39 23.12 11.00
C PRO A 187 1.66 21.91 11.60
N ASP A 188 1.32 22.01 12.89
CA ASP A 188 0.56 20.98 13.62
C ASP A 188 -0.90 20.83 13.15
N THR A 189 -1.34 21.66 12.19
CA THR A 189 -2.72 21.67 11.70
C THR A 189 -2.92 20.66 10.58
N ILE A 190 -4.12 20.10 10.55
CA ILE A 190 -4.58 19.17 9.53
C ILE A 190 -5.59 19.90 8.65
N GLU A 191 -5.33 19.93 7.36
CA GLU A 191 -6.23 20.50 6.38
C GLU A 191 -6.96 19.39 5.63
N TYR A 192 -8.25 19.60 5.36
CA TYR A 192 -9.07 18.68 4.59
C TYR A 192 -9.47 19.30 3.25
N PHE A 193 -9.16 18.60 2.18
CA PHE A 193 -9.45 18.98 0.80
C PHE A 193 -10.46 18.03 0.18
N HIS A 194 -11.27 18.56 -0.73
CA HIS A 194 -12.18 17.76 -1.55
C HIS A 194 -12.04 18.13 -3.02
N PHE A 195 -12.37 17.19 -3.90
CA PHE A 195 -12.32 17.42 -5.35
C PHE A 195 -13.24 18.55 -5.79
N THR A 196 -12.79 19.33 -6.78
CA THR A 196 -13.65 20.24 -7.52
C THR A 196 -14.74 19.44 -8.24
N GLU A 197 -15.86 20.09 -8.59
CA GLU A 197 -16.94 19.41 -9.30
C GLU A 197 -16.47 18.82 -10.65
N GLN A 198 -15.54 19.50 -11.33
CA GLN A 198 -14.94 19.05 -12.57
C GLN A 198 -14.08 17.79 -12.36
N ALA A 199 -13.18 17.81 -11.38
CA ALA A 199 -12.35 16.66 -11.03
C ALA A 199 -13.22 15.49 -10.55
N ALA A 200 -14.19 15.74 -9.67
CA ALA A 200 -15.09 14.71 -9.15
C ALA A 200 -15.92 14.01 -10.23
N ARG A 201 -16.32 14.73 -11.29
CA ARG A 201 -16.98 14.11 -12.47
C ARG A 201 -16.02 13.26 -13.30
N PHE A 202 -14.79 13.72 -13.48
CA PHE A 202 -13.74 12.96 -14.18
C PHE A 202 -13.37 11.67 -13.44
N LEU A 203 -13.35 11.73 -12.11
CA LEU A 203 -13.12 10.60 -11.21
C LEU A 203 -14.36 9.71 -11.00
N HIS A 204 -15.49 10.03 -11.65
CA HIS A 204 -16.77 9.33 -11.48
C HIS A 204 -17.30 9.28 -10.04
N LEU A 205 -16.89 10.23 -9.20
CA LEU A 205 -17.33 10.40 -7.81
C LEU A 205 -18.72 11.05 -7.71
N LEU A 206 -19.10 11.82 -8.73
CA LEU A 206 -20.44 12.39 -8.89
C LEU A 206 -21.17 11.68 -10.03
N LYS A 207 -22.41 11.24 -9.77
CA LYS A 207 -23.32 10.68 -10.79
C LYS A 207 -24.10 11.76 -11.51
#